data_AF-A0A816HG51-F1
#
_entry.id   AF-A0A816HG51-F1
#
_cell.length_a   1.000
_cell.length_b   1.000
_cell.length_c   1.000
_cell.angle_alpha   90.00
_cell.angle_beta   90.00
_cell.angle_gamma   90.00
#
_symmetry.space_group_name_H-M   'P 1'
#
loop_
_entity.id
_entity.type
_entity.pdbx_description
1 polymer ?
#
loop_
_entity_poly.entity_id
_entity_poly.type
_entity_poly.pdbx_seq_one_letter_code
_entity_poly.pdbx_strand_id
1 'polypeptide(L)'
;MSDEQELLDYEDTDDTAQQTGNKTGTANGGANAGSTGTQGGSMRGSYVSIHASGFKDFLLKPELLRAIMDCGFEHPSEVQHEAIPQAILGTDIVCQAKSGMGKTAVFVLATLQQLEPVDGQVSVIVLCHTRELAFQISREYDRFC
;
A
#
# COMPACT_ATOMS: atom_id res chain seq x y z
N MET A 1 28.17 38.43 8.36
CA MET A 1 26.84 37.80 8.47
C MET A 1 27.03 36.43 7.86
N SER A 2 27.38 35.48 8.72
CA SER A 2 27.69 34.10 8.33
C SER A 2 26.40 33.33 8.51
N ASP A 3 25.71 33.04 7.41
CA ASP A 3 24.50 32.20 7.44
C ASP A 3 24.97 30.74 7.49
N GLU A 4 25.07 30.21 8.70
CA GLU A 4 25.23 28.79 8.96
C GLU A 4 23.96 28.08 8.48
N GLN A 5 24.10 27.31 7.40
CA GLN A 5 23.07 26.37 6.98
C GLN A 5 23.00 25.28 8.05
N GLU A 6 21.99 25.39 8.91
CA GLU A 6 21.62 24.42 9.93
C GLU A 6 21.23 23.12 9.20
N LEU A 7 22.22 22.24 9.05
CA LEU A 7 22.08 20.89 8.52
C LEU A 7 21.28 20.11 9.56
N LEU A 8 20.01 19.82 9.26
CA LEU A 8 19.17 18.97 10.10
C LEU A 8 19.66 17.52 9.97
N ASP A 9 20.47 17.08 10.93
CA ASP A 9 20.91 15.70 11.10
C ASP A 9 19.71 14.83 11.51
N TYR A 10 19.20 14.03 10.57
CA TYR A 10 18.24 12.97 10.87
C TYR A 10 19.01 11.81 11.52
N GLU A 11 18.92 11.66 12.84
CA GLU A 11 19.39 10.45 13.52
C GLU A 11 18.44 9.28 13.21
N ASP A 12 18.91 8.33 12.39
CA ASP A 12 18.28 7.00 12.23
C ASP A 12 18.37 6.25 13.57
N THR A 13 17.23 6.08 14.25
CA THR A 13 17.12 5.20 15.41
C THR A 13 16.71 3.79 14.95
N ASP A 14 17.71 2.92 14.84
CA ASP A 14 17.55 1.48 14.60
C ASP A 14 16.98 0.78 15.85
N ASP A 15 15.67 0.48 15.87
CA ASP A 15 15.08 -0.41 16.86
C ASP A 15 15.30 -1.88 16.47
N THR A 16 16.23 -2.54 17.18
CA THR A 16 16.52 -3.97 17.05
C THR A 16 15.71 -4.76 18.08
N ALA A 17 14.73 -5.57 17.66
CA ALA A 17 14.01 -6.51 18.54
C ALA A 17 14.05 -7.96 18.00
N GLN A 18 15.01 -8.68 18.60
CA GLN A 18 15.19 -10.12 18.87
C GLN A 18 14.22 -11.19 18.30
N GLN A 19 14.85 -12.19 17.68
CA GLN A 19 14.40 -13.58 17.54
C GLN A 19 14.15 -14.27 18.89
N THR A 20 13.05 -15.01 19.03
CA THR A 20 13.03 -16.28 19.77
C THR A 20 12.14 -17.30 19.06
N GLY A 21 12.64 -18.54 18.96
CA GLY A 21 12.14 -19.58 18.08
C GLY A 21 10.99 -20.40 18.63
N ASN A 22 10.39 -21.23 17.77
CA ASN A 22 9.57 -22.34 18.22
C ASN A 22 9.69 -23.53 17.26
N LYS A 23 10.14 -24.67 17.82
CA LYS A 23 10.05 -26.01 17.23
C LYS A 23 8.93 -26.79 17.93
N THR A 24 8.23 -27.59 17.13
CA THR A 24 7.60 -28.88 17.43
C THR A 24 6.39 -28.94 18.39
N GLY A 25 5.34 -29.65 17.95
CA GLY A 25 4.45 -30.35 18.89
C GLY A 25 3.01 -30.55 18.43
N THR A 26 2.73 -31.74 17.91
CA THR A 26 1.43 -32.30 17.51
C THR A 26 0.49 -32.60 18.70
N ALA A 27 -0.84 -32.56 18.46
CA ALA A 27 -1.89 -33.51 18.93
C ALA A 27 -3.15 -32.92 19.62
N ASN A 28 -4.29 -33.21 18.98
CA ASN A 28 -5.63 -33.61 19.46
C ASN A 28 -6.23 -33.10 20.80
N GLY A 29 -7.41 -32.48 20.66
CA GLY A 29 -8.70 -33.06 21.12
C GLY A 29 -9.12 -32.83 22.58
N GLY A 30 -10.33 -32.29 22.77
CA GLY A 30 -11.09 -32.42 24.04
C GLY A 30 -11.94 -31.21 24.42
N ALA A 31 -13.25 -31.43 24.51
CA ALA A 31 -14.27 -30.49 24.96
C ALA A 31 -14.15 -30.12 26.45
N ASN A 32 -14.62 -28.91 26.84
CA ASN A 32 -15.70 -28.71 27.83
C ASN A 32 -15.98 -27.20 28.03
N ALA A 33 -17.24 -26.91 28.38
CA ALA A 33 -17.83 -25.63 28.66
C ALA A 33 -17.39 -24.99 30.00
N GLY A 34 -17.46 -23.65 30.03
CA GLY A 34 -17.97 -22.85 31.16
C GLY A 34 -17.03 -22.54 32.33
N SER A 35 -16.58 -21.28 32.41
CA SER A 35 -16.60 -20.52 33.68
C SER A 35 -16.36 -19.02 33.45
N THR A 36 -17.32 -18.22 33.90
CA THR A 36 -17.27 -16.78 34.19
C THR A 36 -16.12 -16.41 35.14
N GLY A 37 -15.53 -15.21 34.94
CA GLY A 37 -14.69 -14.58 35.97
C GLY A 37 -13.86 -13.37 35.53
N THR A 38 -14.38 -12.18 35.86
CA THR A 38 -13.62 -11.04 36.44
C THR A 38 -13.07 -9.94 35.53
N GLN A 39 -13.48 -8.71 35.90
CA GLN A 39 -13.15 -7.39 35.36
C GLN A 39 -11.69 -6.96 35.64
N GLY A 40 -11.16 -6.03 34.84
CA GLY A 40 -9.97 -5.24 35.18
C GLY A 40 -9.44 -4.46 33.98
N GLY A 41 -9.62 -3.14 33.98
CA GLY A 41 -9.40 -2.28 32.82
C GLY A 41 -7.95 -2.04 32.40
N SER A 42 -7.79 -1.53 31.19
CA SER A 42 -6.92 -0.40 30.89
C SER A 42 -7.20 0.06 29.46
N MET A 43 -7.47 1.34 29.32
CA MET A 43 -7.72 2.06 28.08
C MET A 43 -6.42 2.09 27.27
N ARG A 44 -6.11 1.02 26.53
CA ARG A 44 -5.12 1.07 25.46
C ARG A 44 -5.86 1.23 24.15
N GLY A 45 -5.52 2.31 23.45
CA GLY A 45 -6.17 2.75 22.22
C GLY A 45 -6.58 1.56 21.37
N SER A 46 -7.88 1.50 21.07
CA SER A 46 -8.40 0.61 20.06
C SER A 46 -7.63 0.94 18.80
N TYR A 47 -6.58 0.17 18.53
CA TYR A 47 -5.98 0.08 17.22
C TYR A 47 -7.17 -0.27 16.35
N VAL A 48 -7.70 0.71 15.64
CA VAL A 48 -8.70 0.44 14.61
C VAL A 48 -7.92 -0.48 13.69
N SER A 49 -8.26 -1.76 13.74
CA SER A 49 -7.85 -2.71 12.72
C SER A 49 -8.30 -2.02 11.44
N ILE A 50 -7.36 -1.38 10.72
CA ILE A 50 -7.66 -0.83 9.40
C ILE A 50 -8.31 -2.00 8.73
N HIS A 51 -9.61 -1.86 8.43
CA HIS A 51 -10.38 -2.94 7.83
C HIS A 51 -9.49 -3.45 6.71
N ALA A 52 -9.17 -4.75 6.73
CA ALA A 52 -8.30 -5.37 5.76
C ALA A 52 -8.99 -5.25 4.40
N SER A 53 -8.92 -4.06 3.82
CA SER A 53 -9.69 -3.70 2.66
C SER A 53 -8.83 -4.07 1.48
N GLY A 54 -9.29 -5.03 0.71
CA GLY A 54 -8.59 -5.45 -0.49
C GLY A 54 -8.73 -4.39 -1.58
N PHE A 55 -8.04 -4.61 -2.69
CA PHE A 55 -8.24 -3.77 -3.89
C PHE A 55 -9.69 -3.71 -4.37
N LYS A 56 -10.51 -4.71 -4.03
CA LYS A 56 -11.95 -4.76 -4.35
C LYS A 56 -12.75 -3.63 -3.70
N ASP A 57 -12.30 -3.11 -2.57
CA ASP A 57 -12.99 -2.05 -1.85
C ASP A 57 -12.76 -0.66 -2.47
N PHE A 58 -11.79 -0.55 -3.40
CA PHE A 58 -11.54 0.67 -4.17
C PHE A 58 -12.51 0.85 -5.35
N LEU A 59 -13.43 -0.09 -5.59
CA LEU A 59 -14.44 -0.01 -6.66
C LEU A 59 -13.84 0.24 -8.06
N LEU A 60 -12.67 -0.37 -8.33
CA LEU A 60 -12.00 -0.29 -9.62
C LEU A 60 -12.77 -1.08 -10.70
N LYS A 61 -12.50 -0.75 -11.97
CA LYS A 61 -12.98 -1.50 -13.13
C LYS A 61 -12.68 -3.00 -12.98
N PRO A 62 -13.61 -3.91 -13.34
CA PRO A 62 -13.41 -5.35 -13.18
C PRO A 62 -12.13 -5.90 -13.83
N GLU A 63 -11.77 -5.39 -14.99
CA GLU A 63 -10.54 -5.71 -15.73
C GLU A 63 -9.27 -5.34 -14.95
N LEU A 64 -9.25 -4.17 -14.29
CA LEU A 64 -8.14 -3.77 -13.43
C LEU A 64 -8.03 -4.65 -12.19
N LEU A 65 -9.15 -4.98 -11.54
CA LEU A 65 -9.14 -5.90 -10.39
C LEU A 65 -8.60 -7.27 -10.77
N ARG A 66 -8.93 -7.76 -11.97
CA ARG A 66 -8.37 -9.00 -12.50
C ARG A 66 -6.86 -8.89 -12.70
N ALA A 67 -6.39 -7.83 -13.37
CA ALA A 67 -4.98 -7.63 -13.64
C ALA A 67 -4.14 -7.49 -12.34
N ILE A 68 -4.69 -6.83 -11.31
CA ILE A 68 -4.11 -6.76 -9.96
C ILE A 68 -3.90 -8.16 -9.37
N MET A 69 -4.91 -9.03 -9.45
CA MET A 69 -4.79 -10.42 -8.96
C MET A 69 -3.81 -11.24 -9.80
N ASP A 70 -3.84 -11.12 -11.13
CA ASP A 70 -2.94 -11.83 -12.03
C ASP A 70 -1.47 -11.41 -11.81
N CYS A 71 -1.26 -10.18 -11.35
CA CYS A 71 0.03 -9.65 -10.93
C CYS A 71 0.49 -10.11 -9.54
N GLY A 72 -0.34 -10.84 -8.79
CA GLY A 72 -0.04 -11.36 -7.46
C GLY A 72 -0.20 -10.36 -6.31
N PHE A 73 -0.92 -9.25 -6.52
CA PHE A 73 -1.21 -8.30 -5.45
C PHE A 73 -2.41 -8.78 -4.62
N GLU A 74 -2.16 -9.13 -3.37
CA GLU A 74 -3.21 -9.61 -2.45
C GLU A 74 -3.78 -8.47 -1.58
N HIS A 75 -2.90 -7.63 -1.03
CA HIS A 75 -3.26 -6.53 -0.14
C HIS A 75 -2.59 -5.22 -0.59
N PRO A 76 -3.31 -4.09 -0.55
CA PRO A 76 -2.69 -2.80 -0.84
C PRO A 76 -1.69 -2.43 0.26
N SER A 77 -0.60 -1.77 -0.13
CA SER A 77 0.29 -1.11 0.84
C SER A 77 -0.40 0.10 1.49
N GLU A 78 0.13 0.60 2.59
CA GLU A 78 -0.40 1.78 3.30
C GLU A 78 -0.56 2.98 2.36
N VAL A 79 0.49 3.31 1.59
CA VAL A 79 0.45 4.41 0.62
C VAL A 79 -0.59 4.19 -0.48
N GLN A 80 -0.84 2.94 -0.89
CA GLN A 80 -1.87 2.62 -1.87
C GLN A 80 -3.27 2.76 -1.28
N HIS A 81 -3.46 2.27 -0.06
CA HIS A 81 -4.72 2.37 0.65
C HIS A 81 -5.15 3.81 0.90
N GLU A 82 -4.21 4.70 1.24
CA GLU A 82 -4.49 6.12 1.43
C GLU A 82 -4.70 6.86 0.11
N ALA A 83 -3.85 6.62 -0.89
CA ALA A 83 -3.82 7.44 -2.09
C ALA A 83 -4.82 7.01 -3.17
N ILE A 84 -5.01 5.71 -3.40
CA ILE A 84 -5.85 5.22 -4.52
C ILE A 84 -7.29 5.74 -4.45
N PRO A 85 -8.00 5.69 -3.31
CA PRO A 85 -9.38 6.15 -3.24
C PRO A 85 -9.57 7.62 -3.63
N GLN A 86 -8.61 8.49 -3.31
CA GLN A 86 -8.65 9.89 -3.72
C GLN A 86 -8.16 10.07 -5.17
N ALA A 87 -7.17 9.28 -5.59
CA ALA A 87 -6.55 9.38 -6.91
C ALA A 87 -7.55 9.05 -8.02
N ILE A 88 -8.38 8.02 -7.81
CA ILE A 88 -9.38 7.58 -8.80
C ILE A 88 -10.53 8.59 -8.98
N LEU A 89 -10.68 9.53 -8.05
CA LEU A 89 -11.65 10.64 -8.14
C LEU A 89 -11.10 11.84 -8.92
N GLY A 90 -9.87 11.77 -9.42
CA GLY A 90 -9.24 12.86 -10.17
C GLY A 90 -8.74 14.01 -9.28
N THR A 91 -8.51 13.75 -7.99
CA THR A 91 -7.96 14.75 -7.07
C THR A 91 -6.43 14.80 -7.20
N ASP A 92 -5.87 16.01 -7.14
CA ASP A 92 -4.41 16.21 -7.10
C ASP A 92 -3.81 15.62 -5.82
N ILE A 93 -2.75 14.82 -5.95
CA ILE A 93 -2.13 14.12 -4.83
C ILE A 93 -0.64 14.43 -4.78
N VAL A 94 -0.19 14.79 -3.59
CA VAL A 94 1.23 14.77 -3.21
C VAL A 94 1.45 13.57 -2.31
N CYS A 95 2.33 12.67 -2.73
CA CYS A 95 2.57 11.41 -2.05
C CYS A 95 4.06 11.27 -1.70
N GLN A 96 4.36 11.09 -0.41
CA GLN A 96 5.70 10.78 0.08
C GLN A 96 5.69 9.40 0.73
N ALA A 97 6.49 8.49 0.19
CA ALA A 97 6.70 7.18 0.79
C ALA A 97 8.09 6.65 0.44
N LYS A 98 8.59 5.70 1.22
CA LYS A 98 9.88 5.03 0.97
C LYS A 98 9.88 4.34 -0.41
N SER A 99 11.08 4.10 -0.95
CA SER A 99 11.22 3.31 -2.19
C SER A 99 10.68 1.89 -1.99
N GLY A 100 10.11 1.29 -3.02
CA GLY A 100 9.53 -0.05 -2.94
C GLY A 100 8.12 -0.16 -2.33
N MET A 101 7.56 0.92 -1.77
CA MET A 101 6.21 0.91 -1.16
C MET A 101 5.04 0.87 -2.15
N GLY A 102 5.30 0.74 -3.45
CA GLY A 102 4.24 0.60 -4.46
C GLY A 102 3.59 1.90 -4.93
N LYS A 103 4.28 3.06 -4.80
CA LYS A 103 3.82 4.37 -5.32
C LYS A 103 3.50 4.34 -6.82
N THR A 104 4.24 3.56 -7.61
CA THR A 104 4.00 3.43 -9.06
C THR A 104 2.60 2.90 -9.34
N ALA A 105 2.18 1.84 -8.63
CA ALA A 105 0.85 1.27 -8.82
C ALA A 105 -0.26 2.28 -8.48
N VAL A 106 -0.04 3.24 -7.59
CA VAL A 106 -1.04 4.27 -7.25
C VAL A 106 -1.45 5.05 -8.50
N PHE A 107 -0.50 5.70 -9.17
CA PHE A 107 -0.84 6.53 -10.33
C PHE A 107 -1.17 5.68 -11.56
N VAL A 108 -0.57 4.50 -11.71
CA VAL A 108 -0.92 3.58 -12.82
C VAL A 108 -2.38 3.15 -12.71
N LEU A 109 -2.80 2.61 -11.56
CA LEU A 109 -4.19 2.18 -11.35
C LEU A 109 -5.17 3.35 -11.43
N ALA A 110 -4.82 4.49 -10.84
CA ALA A 110 -5.68 5.66 -10.87
C ALA A 110 -5.90 6.21 -12.28
N THR A 111 -4.85 6.30 -13.08
CA THR A 111 -4.96 6.79 -14.46
C THR A 111 -5.68 5.81 -15.36
N LEU A 112 -5.43 4.50 -15.26
CA LEU A 112 -6.16 3.48 -16.01
C LEU A 112 -7.65 3.42 -15.63
N GLN A 113 -7.95 3.61 -14.34
CA GLN A 113 -9.34 3.68 -13.86
C GLN A 113 -10.11 4.83 -14.52
N GLN A 114 -9.48 6.00 -14.64
CA GLN A 114 -10.08 7.21 -15.23
C GLN A 114 -9.99 7.25 -16.75
N LEU A 115 -9.15 6.41 -17.36
CA LEU A 115 -8.90 6.46 -18.80
C LEU A 115 -10.15 6.09 -19.61
N GLU A 116 -10.50 6.99 -20.52
CA GLU A 116 -11.42 6.76 -21.64
C GLU A 116 -10.59 6.88 -22.93
N PRO A 117 -10.19 5.75 -23.54
CA PRO A 117 -9.28 5.77 -24.69
C PRO A 117 -9.97 6.34 -25.94
N VAL A 118 -9.28 7.27 -26.61
CA VAL A 118 -9.68 7.84 -27.90
C VAL A 118 -8.54 7.61 -28.88
N ASP A 119 -8.85 6.96 -30.01
CA ASP A 119 -7.84 6.56 -31.00
C ASP A 119 -7.01 7.77 -31.47
N GLY A 120 -5.69 7.62 -31.39
CA GLY A 120 -4.72 8.65 -31.80
C GLY A 120 -4.54 9.81 -30.82
N GLN A 121 -5.19 9.80 -29.65
CA GLN A 121 -5.06 10.83 -28.63
C GLN A 121 -4.24 10.36 -27.42
N VAL A 122 -3.35 11.21 -26.92
CA VAL A 122 -2.63 10.99 -25.66
C VAL A 122 -3.43 11.62 -24.52
N SER A 123 -3.87 10.79 -23.56
CA SER A 123 -4.67 11.24 -22.40
C SER A 123 -3.88 11.34 -21.08
N VAL A 124 -2.75 10.63 -20.97
CA VAL A 124 -1.95 10.53 -19.73
C VAL A 124 -0.48 10.72 -20.06
N ILE A 125 0.22 11.55 -19.29
CA ILE A 125 1.66 11.78 -19.38
C ILE A 125 2.29 11.50 -18.02
N VAL A 126 3.29 10.64 -17.98
CA VAL A 126 4.10 10.37 -16.79
C VAL A 126 5.52 10.85 -17.02
N LEU A 127 6.03 11.69 -16.12
CA LEU A 127 7.38 12.24 -16.16
C LEU A 127 8.25 11.59 -15.08
N CYS A 128 9.50 11.29 -15.42
CA CYS A 128 10.47 10.74 -14.48
C CYS A 128 11.89 11.17 -14.85
N HIS A 129 12.82 11.06 -13.90
CA HIS A 129 14.17 11.63 -14.03
C HIS A 129 15.19 10.72 -14.72
N THR A 130 14.88 9.43 -14.93
CA THR A 130 15.78 8.46 -15.60
C THR A 130 15.03 7.64 -16.65
N ARG A 131 15.76 7.19 -17.67
CA ARG A 131 15.23 6.38 -18.76
C ARG A 131 14.83 4.99 -18.28
N GLU A 132 15.59 4.43 -17.35
CA GLU A 132 15.36 3.12 -16.75
C GLU A 132 14.04 3.13 -15.97
N LEU A 133 13.77 4.20 -15.23
CA LEU A 133 12.51 4.36 -14.50
C LEU A 133 11.33 4.52 -15.46
N ALA A 134 11.49 5.27 -16.55
CA ALA A 134 10.46 5.38 -17.58
C ALA A 134 10.08 4.00 -18.14
N PHE A 135 11.08 3.17 -18.40
CA PHE A 135 10.88 1.81 -18.91
C PHE A 135 10.21 0.89 -17.89
N GLN A 136 10.58 0.98 -16.61
CA GLN A 136 9.92 0.25 -15.52
C GLN A 136 8.46 0.66 -15.39
N ILE A 137 8.15 1.96 -15.45
CA ILE A 137 6.77 2.46 -15.39
C ILE A 137 5.96 1.96 -16.59
N SER A 138 6.52 2.02 -17.81
CA SER A 138 5.85 1.50 -19.01
C SER A 138 5.47 0.03 -18.86
N ARG A 139 6.39 -0.80 -18.35
CA ARG A 139 6.10 -2.21 -18.10
C ARG A 139 5.03 -2.42 -17.04
N GLU A 140 4.94 -1.51 -16.07
CA GLU A 140 3.89 -1.58 -15.06
C GLU A 140 2.52 -1.30 -15.67
N TYR A 141 2.41 -0.35 -16.60
CA TYR A 141 1.19 -0.17 -17.40
C TYR A 141 0.85 -1.44 -18.20
N ASP A 142 1.82 -2.05 -18.88
CA ASP A 142 1.60 -3.28 -19.67
C ASP A 142 1.10 -4.46 -18.82
N ARG A 143 1.41 -4.49 -17.53
CA ARG A 143 0.96 -5.54 -16.60
C ARG A 143 -0.48 -5.38 -16.13
N PHE A 144 -0.98 -4.14 -16.09
CA PHE A 144 -2.34 -3.83 -15.61
C PHE A 144 -3.37 -3.67 -16.73
N CYS A 145 -2.93 -3.58 -17.99
CA CYS A 145 -3.78 -3.48 -19.19
C CYS A 145 -4.12 -4.85 -19.81
#